data_AF-A0A2J6SKK6-F1
#
_entry.id   AF-A0A2J6SKK6-F1
#
_cell.length_a   1.000
_cell.length_b   1.000
_cell.length_c   1.000
_cell.angle_alpha   90.00
_cell.angle_beta   90.00
_cell.angle_gamma   90.00
#
_symmetry.space_group_name_H-M   'P 1'
#
loop_
_entity.id
_entity.type
_entity.pdbx_description
1 polymer ?
#
loop_
_entity_poly.entity_id
_entity_poly.type
_entity_poly.pdbx_seq_one_letter_code
_entity_poly.pdbx_strand_id
1 'polypeptide(L)'
;MLDGMDITTAKLFHRVRQLSALATSIAGSKVDQEVQIRYTRAIQLLERQVNASIWSLNLNNIRQHGSATQPKQPIAVRTCTRTWHCTTLIFIYMVLRKTPPSSQTVEKLVRRAKFSLQILTPDELWVHFPPLFLLWVLVMAGIASSRHTDRLWLLQTLKRLRHKLALDSWEAAKAILIQFAWVDHLCARPAILVWKELDTVEL
;
A
#
# COMPACT_ATOMS: atom_id res chain seq x y z
N MET A 1 -2.23 10.95 -13.77
CA MET A 1 -2.45 9.49 -13.56
C MET A 1 -1.44 9.06 -12.51
N LEU A 2 -1.80 8.26 -11.50
CA LEU A 2 -0.77 7.73 -10.59
C LEU A 2 0.00 6.67 -11.36
N ASP A 3 1.30 6.83 -11.48
CA ASP A 3 2.15 5.94 -12.27
C ASP A 3 1.92 4.47 -11.87
N GLY A 4 1.87 3.58 -12.87
CA GLY A 4 1.72 2.14 -12.67
C GLY A 4 0.31 1.63 -12.30
N MET A 5 -0.71 2.48 -12.26
CA MET A 5 -2.10 2.07 -12.00
C MET A 5 -2.96 2.17 -13.26
N ASP A 6 -3.84 1.19 -13.48
CA ASP A 6 -4.91 1.34 -14.46
C ASP A 6 -5.99 2.35 -13.98
N ILE A 7 -6.87 2.75 -14.90
CA ILE A 7 -7.91 3.77 -14.62
C ILE A 7 -8.82 3.36 -13.46
N THR A 8 -9.14 2.06 -13.33
CA THR A 8 -10.00 1.54 -12.26
C THR A 8 -9.28 1.61 -10.92
N THR A 9 -8.04 1.15 -10.88
CA THR A 9 -7.16 1.21 -9.71
C THR A 9 -6.95 2.65 -9.25
N ALA A 10 -6.69 3.57 -10.18
CA ALA A 10 -6.51 4.99 -9.87
C ALA A 10 -7.78 5.62 -9.26
N LYS A 11 -8.97 5.28 -9.77
CA LYS A 11 -10.25 5.75 -9.21
C LYS A 11 -10.48 5.24 -7.78
N LEU A 12 -10.20 3.96 -7.53
CA LEU A 12 -10.30 3.40 -6.19
C LEU A 12 -9.31 4.05 -5.24
N PHE A 13 -8.06 4.25 -5.67
CA PHE A 13 -7.05 4.88 -4.85
C PHE A 13 -7.37 6.35 -4.53
N HIS A 14 -7.97 7.08 -5.47
CA HIS A 14 -8.48 8.41 -5.21
C HIS A 14 -9.51 8.42 -4.06
N ARG A 15 -10.42 7.43 -4.03
CA ARG A 15 -11.37 7.27 -2.91
C ARG A 15 -10.67 6.96 -1.59
N VAL A 16 -9.61 6.14 -1.61
CA VAL A 16 -8.78 5.89 -0.40
C VAL A 16 -8.22 7.21 0.13
N ARG A 17 -7.69 8.08 -0.75
CA ARG A 17 -7.15 9.40 -0.36
C ARG A 17 -8.24 10.31 0.21
N GLN A 18 -9.42 10.36 -0.41
CA GLN A 18 -10.56 11.13 0.11
C GLN A 18 -10.96 10.68 1.52
N LEU A 19 -11.06 9.37 1.76
CA LEU A 19 -11.37 8.85 3.09
C LEU A 19 -10.23 9.10 4.09
N SER A 20 -8.98 9.13 3.65
CA SER A 20 -7.84 9.47 4.52
C SER A 20 -7.88 10.94 4.96
N ALA A 21 -8.24 11.84 4.04
CA ALA A 21 -8.45 13.25 4.36
C ALA A 21 -9.61 13.42 5.35
N LEU A 22 -10.73 12.70 5.14
CA LEU A 22 -11.86 12.71 6.06
C LEU A 22 -11.51 12.11 7.43
N ALA A 23 -10.70 11.06 7.49
CA ALA A 23 -10.20 10.49 8.74
C ALA A 23 -9.38 11.51 9.55
N THR A 24 -8.61 12.34 8.85
CA THR A 24 -7.80 13.41 9.46
C THR A 24 -8.69 14.51 10.04
N SER A 25 -9.75 14.93 9.33
CA SER A 25 -10.67 15.95 9.83
C SER A 25 -11.52 15.45 11.00
N ILE A 26 -11.94 14.18 10.96
CA ILE A 26 -12.73 13.54 12.03
C ILE A 26 -11.95 13.49 13.35
N ALA A 27 -10.65 13.20 13.31
CA ALA A 27 -9.83 13.09 14.52
C ALA A 27 -9.65 14.41 15.27
N GLY A 28 -9.82 15.55 14.61
CA GLY A 28 -9.64 16.88 15.19
C GLY A 28 -10.91 17.52 15.77
N SER A 29 -12.08 16.89 15.65
CA SER A 29 -13.38 17.53 15.95
C SER A 29 -14.25 16.67 16.87
N LYS A 30 -15.20 17.29 17.62
CA LYS A 30 -16.35 16.56 18.19
C LYS A 30 -17.26 16.19 17.02
N VAL A 31 -17.08 14.98 16.50
CA VAL A 31 -17.78 14.54 15.29
C VAL A 31 -19.17 14.03 15.62
N ASP A 32 -20.14 14.49 14.84
CA ASP A 32 -21.51 13.99 14.83
C ASP A 32 -21.55 12.47 14.56
N GLN A 33 -22.38 11.75 15.31
CA GLN A 33 -22.60 10.33 15.15
C GLN A 33 -23.01 9.96 13.71
N GLU A 34 -23.76 10.83 13.02
CA GLU A 34 -24.14 10.59 11.63
C GLU A 34 -22.93 10.58 10.68
N VAL A 35 -22.00 11.51 10.86
CA VAL A 35 -20.75 11.58 10.06
C VAL A 35 -19.91 10.32 10.29
N GLN A 36 -19.84 9.84 11.53
CA GLN A 36 -19.11 8.62 11.87
C GLN A 36 -19.71 7.36 11.22
N ILE A 37 -21.04 7.27 11.17
CA ILE A 37 -21.75 6.17 10.50
C ILE A 37 -21.50 6.22 8.99
N ARG A 38 -21.63 7.40 8.37
CA ARG A 38 -21.36 7.58 6.92
C ARG A 38 -19.92 7.21 6.57
N TYR A 39 -18.96 7.65 7.37
CA TYR A 39 -17.54 7.31 7.21
C TYR A 39 -17.30 5.80 7.30
N THR A 40 -17.88 5.14 8.31
CA THR A 40 -17.75 3.68 8.49
C THR A 40 -18.31 2.91 7.30
N ARG A 41 -19.50 3.30 6.81
CA ARG A 41 -20.12 2.70 5.62
C ARG A 41 -19.26 2.89 4.37
N ALA A 42 -18.68 4.08 4.20
CA ALA A 42 -17.82 4.39 3.07
C ALA A 42 -16.53 3.53 3.08
N ILE A 43 -15.92 3.31 4.25
CA ILE A 43 -14.77 2.40 4.38
C ILE A 43 -15.16 0.97 3.99
N GLN A 44 -16.28 0.46 4.50
CA GLN A 44 -16.75 -0.89 4.18
C GLN A 44 -17.05 -1.06 2.69
N LEU A 45 -17.66 -0.05 2.05
CA LEU A 45 -17.91 -0.06 0.62
C LEU A 45 -16.60 -0.07 -0.17
N LEU A 46 -15.62 0.76 0.22
CA LEU A 46 -14.32 0.80 -0.43
C LEU A 46 -13.57 -0.53 -0.29
N GLU A 47 -13.58 -1.13 0.90
CA GLU A 47 -13.00 -2.46 1.15
C GLU A 47 -13.64 -3.51 0.23
N ARG A 48 -14.97 -3.52 0.08
CA ARG A 48 -15.67 -4.42 -0.83
C ARG A 48 -15.29 -4.18 -2.29
N GLN A 49 -15.14 -2.91 -2.70
CA GLN A 49 -14.74 -2.55 -4.06
C GLN A 49 -13.31 -3.01 -4.38
N VAL A 50 -12.37 -2.83 -3.45
CA VAL A 50 -10.99 -3.31 -3.58
C VAL A 50 -10.95 -4.83 -3.61
N ASN A 51 -11.74 -5.52 -2.76
CA ASN A 51 -11.84 -6.97 -2.82
C ASN A 51 -12.45 -7.46 -4.14
N ALA A 52 -13.50 -6.80 -4.64
CA ALA A 52 -14.14 -7.14 -5.90
C ALA A 52 -13.19 -6.93 -7.09
N SER A 53 -12.32 -5.91 -7.07
CA SER A 53 -11.31 -5.73 -8.11
C SER A 53 -10.23 -6.82 -8.09
N ILE A 54 -9.90 -7.40 -6.93
CA ILE A 54 -9.04 -8.60 -6.86
C ILE A 54 -9.72 -9.79 -7.54
N TRP A 55 -11.01 -10.00 -7.28
CA TRP A 55 -11.76 -11.11 -7.87
C TRP A 55 -11.93 -10.96 -9.39
N SER A 56 -12.20 -9.75 -9.87
CA SER A 56 -12.26 -9.49 -11.32
C SER A 56 -10.90 -9.74 -11.98
N LEU A 57 -9.80 -9.47 -11.28
CA LEU A 57 -8.45 -9.81 -11.73
C LEU A 57 -8.14 -11.31 -11.67
N ASN A 58 -8.66 -12.04 -10.70
CA ASN A 58 -8.53 -13.51 -10.65
C ASN A 58 -9.33 -14.20 -11.75
N LEU A 59 -10.53 -13.71 -12.07
CA LEU A 59 -11.29 -14.15 -13.25
C LEU A 59 -10.57 -13.75 -14.55
N ASN A 60 -9.85 -12.62 -14.53
CA ASN A 60 -8.97 -12.22 -15.60
C ASN A 60 -7.58 -12.88 -15.56
N ASN A 61 -7.17 -13.67 -14.55
CA ASN A 61 -5.90 -14.40 -14.60
C ASN A 61 -5.93 -15.39 -15.77
N ILE A 62 -7.10 -15.96 -16.08
CA ILE A 62 -7.36 -16.76 -17.29
C ILE A 62 -7.10 -15.93 -18.57
N ARG A 63 -7.32 -14.61 -18.55
CA ARG A 63 -7.03 -13.69 -19.66
C ARG A 63 -5.62 -13.09 -19.63
N GLN A 64 -4.98 -13.01 -18.45
CA GLN A 64 -3.62 -12.48 -18.25
C GLN A 64 -2.53 -13.42 -18.76
N HIS A 65 -2.85 -14.70 -18.99
CA HIS A 65 -1.98 -15.62 -19.74
C HIS A 65 -2.01 -15.37 -21.26
N GLY A 66 -2.84 -14.43 -21.72
CA GLY A 66 -3.14 -14.20 -23.13
C GLY A 66 -4.38 -14.98 -23.56
N SER A 67 -5.29 -14.28 -24.21
CA SER A 67 -6.33 -14.85 -25.07
C SER A 67 -5.91 -14.58 -26.52
N ALA A 68 -6.43 -15.32 -27.49
CA ALA A 68 -6.29 -15.00 -28.91
C ALA A 68 -6.71 -13.55 -29.26
N THR A 69 -7.49 -12.89 -28.38
CA THR A 69 -8.12 -11.59 -28.60
C THR A 69 -7.54 -10.43 -27.79
N GLN A 70 -6.61 -10.65 -26.84
CA GLN A 70 -6.03 -9.56 -26.04
C GLN A 70 -4.53 -9.74 -25.79
N PRO A 71 -3.72 -8.67 -25.97
CA PRO A 71 -2.29 -8.71 -25.73
C PRO A 71 -1.99 -8.95 -24.24
N LYS A 72 -0.94 -9.73 -23.96
CA LYS A 72 -0.45 -9.96 -22.59
C LYS A 72 -0.11 -8.61 -21.95
N GLN A 73 -0.68 -8.32 -20.79
CA GLN A 73 -0.27 -7.13 -20.04
C GLN A 73 1.20 -7.27 -19.59
N PRO A 74 1.96 -6.17 -19.59
CA PRO A 74 3.33 -6.16 -19.07
C PRO A 74 3.38 -6.73 -17.65
N ILE A 75 4.43 -7.50 -17.34
CA ILE A 75 4.62 -8.10 -16.01
C ILE A 75 4.60 -7.03 -14.91
N ALA A 76 5.16 -5.86 -15.21
CA ALA A 76 5.12 -4.62 -14.44
C ALA A 76 3.72 -4.26 -13.94
N VAL A 77 2.75 -4.18 -14.86
CA VAL A 77 1.37 -3.78 -14.56
C VAL A 77 0.71 -4.80 -13.65
N ARG A 78 0.90 -6.10 -13.93
CA ARG A 78 0.33 -7.19 -13.11
C ARG A 78 0.89 -7.19 -11.68
N THR A 79 2.20 -7.00 -11.54
CA THR A 79 2.85 -6.90 -10.24
C THR A 79 2.37 -5.67 -9.48
N CYS A 80 2.42 -4.48 -10.09
CA CYS A 80 1.93 -3.23 -9.50
C CYS A 80 0.49 -3.36 -9.01
N THR A 81 -0.38 -3.99 -9.81
CA THR A 81 -1.77 -4.20 -9.45
C THR A 81 -1.91 -5.10 -8.22
N ARG A 82 -1.23 -6.25 -8.14
CA ARG A 82 -1.33 -7.14 -6.97
C ARG A 82 -0.79 -6.48 -5.70
N THR A 83 0.35 -5.80 -5.80
CA THR A 83 0.97 -5.06 -4.69
C THR A 83 0.08 -3.92 -4.23
N TRP A 84 -0.56 -3.21 -5.17
CA TRP A 84 -1.51 -2.14 -4.86
C TRP A 84 -2.69 -2.65 -4.03
N HIS A 85 -3.31 -3.76 -4.43
CA HIS A 85 -4.45 -4.32 -3.70
C HIS A 85 -4.08 -4.69 -2.26
N CYS A 86 -2.98 -5.42 -2.09
CA CYS A 86 -2.55 -5.87 -0.77
C CYS A 86 -2.24 -4.68 0.14
N THR A 87 -1.49 -3.70 -0.36
CA THR A 87 -1.09 -2.52 0.42
C THR A 87 -2.28 -1.60 0.71
N THR A 88 -3.20 -1.44 -0.23
CA THR A 88 -4.43 -0.66 -0.01
C THR A 88 -5.29 -1.32 1.07
N LEU A 89 -5.43 -2.64 1.06
CA LEU A 89 -6.14 -3.36 2.13
C LEU A 89 -5.41 -3.25 3.48
N ILE A 90 -4.07 -3.34 3.50
CA ILE A 90 -3.28 -3.07 4.73
C ILE A 90 -3.63 -1.69 5.28
N PHE A 91 -3.61 -0.66 4.44
CA PHE A 91 -3.95 0.70 4.83
C PHE A 91 -5.39 0.79 5.36
N ILE A 92 -6.38 0.22 4.66
CA ILE A 92 -7.77 0.22 5.10
C ILE A 92 -7.91 -0.46 6.47
N TYR A 93 -7.35 -1.65 6.65
CA TYR A 93 -7.47 -2.38 7.91
C TYR A 93 -6.76 -1.68 9.05
N MET A 94 -5.49 -1.33 8.88
CA MET A 94 -4.68 -0.79 9.99
C MET A 94 -4.98 0.67 10.28
N VAL A 95 -5.16 1.50 9.26
CA VAL A 95 -5.30 2.95 9.42
C VAL A 95 -6.77 3.31 9.57
N LEU A 96 -7.60 2.98 8.57
CA LEU A 96 -9.00 3.44 8.56
C LEU A 96 -9.89 2.65 9.54
N ARG A 97 -9.63 1.34 9.70
CA ARG A 97 -10.38 0.46 10.62
C ARG A 97 -9.68 0.22 11.96
N LYS A 98 -8.45 0.71 12.17
CA LYS A 98 -7.67 0.54 13.41
C LYS A 98 -7.47 -0.93 13.81
N THR A 99 -7.37 -1.82 12.84
CA THR A 99 -7.12 -3.25 13.05
C THR A 99 -5.68 -3.46 13.54
N PRO A 100 -5.44 -4.27 14.58
CA PRO A 100 -4.10 -4.49 15.09
C PRO A 100 -3.19 -5.18 14.04
N PRO A 101 -1.90 -4.82 13.98
CA PRO A 101 -0.93 -5.44 13.08
C PRO A 101 -0.78 -6.96 13.28
N SER A 102 -1.02 -7.46 14.50
CA SER A 102 -0.99 -8.88 14.85
C SER A 102 -2.23 -9.67 14.41
N SER A 103 -3.15 -9.04 13.68
CA SER A 103 -4.30 -9.77 13.14
C SER A 103 -3.86 -10.67 11.99
N GLN A 104 -4.36 -11.90 11.96
CA GLN A 104 -4.07 -12.85 10.87
C GLN A 104 -4.41 -12.28 9.48
N THR A 105 -5.42 -11.41 9.39
CA THR A 105 -5.79 -10.73 8.15
C THR A 105 -4.65 -9.83 7.65
N VAL A 106 -4.10 -8.98 8.53
CA VAL A 106 -3.00 -8.09 8.18
C VAL A 106 -1.74 -8.89 7.85
N GLU A 107 -1.41 -9.92 8.64
CA GLU A 107 -0.27 -10.79 8.38
C GLU A 107 -0.34 -11.46 6.99
N LYS A 108 -1.51 -12.00 6.62
CA LYS A 108 -1.73 -12.59 5.28
C LYS A 108 -1.54 -11.55 4.17
N LEU A 109 -1.99 -10.31 4.38
CA LEU A 109 -1.82 -9.24 3.39
C LEU A 109 -0.36 -8.80 3.25
N VAL A 110 0.39 -8.70 4.35
CA VAL A 110 1.84 -8.40 4.33
C VAL A 110 2.58 -9.45 3.52
N ARG A 111 2.32 -10.73 3.80
CA ARG A 111 2.93 -11.84 3.07
C ARG A 111 2.61 -11.80 1.58
N ARG A 112 1.36 -11.52 1.21
CA ARG A 112 0.94 -11.36 -0.19
C ARG A 112 1.59 -10.16 -0.87
N ALA A 113 1.74 -9.03 -0.15
CA ALA A 113 2.44 -7.86 -0.66
C ALA A 113 3.91 -8.18 -0.95
N LYS A 114 4.62 -8.81 -0.01
CA LYS A 114 6.00 -9.30 -0.23
C LYS A 114 6.07 -10.24 -1.43
N PHE A 115 5.25 -11.28 -1.48
CA PHE A 115 5.29 -12.24 -2.59
C PHE A 115 4.99 -11.56 -3.93
N SER A 116 4.10 -10.58 -3.98
CA SER A 116 3.84 -9.83 -5.21
C SER A 116 5.07 -9.06 -5.68
N LEU A 117 5.83 -8.46 -4.76
CA LEU A 117 7.07 -7.75 -5.08
C LEU A 117 8.19 -8.69 -5.53
N GLN A 118 8.27 -9.89 -4.93
CA GLN A 118 9.26 -10.92 -5.26
C GLN A 118 9.02 -11.62 -6.61
N ILE A 119 7.90 -11.36 -7.29
CA ILE A 119 7.70 -11.83 -8.68
C ILE A 119 8.73 -11.18 -9.61
N LEU A 120 9.15 -9.96 -9.29
CA LEU A 120 10.19 -9.24 -10.03
C LEU A 120 11.54 -9.50 -9.36
N THR A 121 12.58 -9.66 -10.16
CA THR A 121 13.95 -9.52 -9.70
C THR A 121 14.17 -8.10 -9.15
N PRO A 122 15.20 -7.87 -8.30
CA PRO A 122 15.49 -6.52 -7.81
C PRO A 122 15.60 -5.50 -8.95
N ASP A 123 16.33 -5.82 -10.02
CA ASP A 123 16.52 -4.92 -11.16
C ASP A 123 15.21 -4.62 -11.91
N GLU A 124 14.36 -5.63 -12.09
CA GLU A 124 13.04 -5.44 -12.68
C GLU A 124 12.13 -4.60 -11.78
N LEU A 125 12.14 -4.83 -10.47
CA LEU A 125 11.35 -4.04 -9.51
C LEU A 125 11.71 -2.55 -9.62
N TRP A 126 12.99 -2.27 -9.77
CA TRP A 126 13.56 -0.94 -9.85
C TRP A 126 13.28 -0.20 -11.17
N VAL A 127 13.01 -0.93 -12.25
CA VAL A 127 12.75 -0.38 -13.60
C VAL A 127 11.25 -0.29 -13.85
N HIS A 128 10.49 -1.29 -13.41
CA HIS A 128 9.10 -1.48 -13.78
C HIS A 128 8.10 -1.02 -12.73
N PHE A 129 8.54 -0.81 -11.49
CA PHE A 129 7.68 -0.33 -10.41
C PHE A 129 7.90 1.18 -10.19
N PRO A 130 6.83 2.00 -10.17
CA PRO A 130 6.96 3.42 -9.88
C PRO A 130 7.59 3.66 -8.51
N PRO A 131 8.78 4.27 -8.42
CA PRO A 131 9.59 4.20 -7.21
C PRO A 131 8.99 4.98 -6.03
N LEU A 132 8.27 6.07 -6.30
CA LEU A 132 7.55 6.83 -5.26
C LEU A 132 6.38 6.02 -4.69
N PHE A 133 5.66 5.27 -5.53
CA PHE A 133 4.60 4.39 -5.07
C PHE A 133 5.17 3.18 -4.33
N LEU A 134 6.31 2.64 -4.77
CA LEU A 134 7.03 1.58 -4.08
C LEU A 134 7.44 1.99 -2.67
N LEU A 135 7.86 3.25 -2.49
CA LEU A 135 8.18 3.79 -1.17
C LEU A 135 6.96 3.71 -0.24
N TRP A 136 5.79 4.16 -0.72
CA TRP A 136 4.55 4.06 0.04
C TRP A 136 4.18 2.61 0.36
N VAL A 137 4.32 1.70 -0.62
CA VAL A 137 4.10 0.27 -0.44
C VAL A 137 4.96 -0.31 0.67
N LEU A 138 6.28 -0.10 0.59
CA LEU A 138 7.24 -0.70 1.51
C LEU A 138 7.10 -0.12 2.91
N VAL A 139 6.82 1.17 3.05
CA VAL A 139 6.54 1.78 4.36
C VAL A 139 5.28 1.20 4.98
N MET A 140 4.16 1.13 4.23
CA MET A 140 2.92 0.57 4.76
C MET A 140 3.04 -0.91 5.11
N ALA A 141 3.68 -1.72 4.26
CA ALA A 141 3.95 -3.12 4.55
C ALA A 141 4.93 -3.28 5.74
N GLY A 142 5.94 -2.41 5.86
CA GLY A 142 6.88 -2.39 6.96
C GLY A 142 6.23 -2.02 8.30
N ILE A 143 5.28 -1.08 8.32
CA ILE A 143 4.48 -0.79 9.51
C ILE A 143 3.65 -2.02 9.91
N ALA A 144 3.02 -2.65 8.93
CA ALA A 144 2.18 -3.84 9.13
C ALA A 144 2.97 -5.08 9.57
N SER A 145 4.25 -5.17 9.23
CA SER A 145 5.10 -6.33 9.50
C SER A 145 5.80 -6.29 10.86
N SER A 146 5.38 -5.45 11.81
CA SER A 146 6.08 -5.24 13.10
C SER A 146 6.33 -6.53 13.90
N ARG A 147 5.52 -7.57 13.70
CA ARG A 147 5.68 -8.89 14.34
C ARG A 147 5.80 -10.04 13.34
N HIS A 148 6.05 -9.73 12.06
CA HIS A 148 6.11 -10.75 11.01
C HIS A 148 7.56 -11.11 10.69
N THR A 149 7.80 -12.39 10.39
CA THR A 149 9.09 -12.90 9.90
C THR A 149 9.56 -12.26 8.58
N ASP A 150 8.69 -11.53 7.90
CA ASP A 150 8.96 -10.88 6.61
C ASP A 150 9.51 -9.45 6.80
N ARG A 151 9.55 -8.95 8.05
CA ARG A 151 10.01 -7.60 8.39
C ARG A 151 11.40 -7.32 7.84
N LEU A 152 12.35 -8.23 8.07
CA LEU A 152 13.74 -8.03 7.67
C LEU A 152 13.85 -7.80 6.15
N TRP A 153 13.20 -8.64 5.35
CA TRP A 153 13.21 -8.51 3.89
C TRP A 153 12.59 -7.18 3.42
N LEU A 154 11.49 -6.75 4.05
CA LEU A 154 10.84 -5.47 3.74
C LEU A 154 11.75 -4.29 4.08
N LEU A 155 12.41 -4.31 5.25
CA LEU A 155 13.33 -3.25 5.68
C LEU A 155 14.58 -3.19 4.79
N GLN A 156 15.16 -4.33 4.42
CA GLN A 156 16.29 -4.38 3.49
C GLN A 156 15.91 -3.79 2.13
N THR A 157 14.75 -4.17 1.61
CA THR A 157 14.24 -3.65 0.33
C THR A 157 13.97 -2.14 0.41
N LEU A 158 13.39 -1.67 1.53
CA LEU A 158 13.15 -0.25 1.78
C LEU A 158 14.46 0.54 1.91
N LYS A 159 15.48 -0.02 2.58
CA LYS A 159 16.80 0.60 2.70
C LYS A 159 17.47 0.77 1.34
N ARG A 160 17.40 -0.24 0.46
CA ARG A 160 17.88 -0.14 -0.93
C ARG A 160 17.15 0.96 -1.69
N LEU A 161 15.82 1.04 -1.56
CA LEU A 161 15.03 2.09 -2.21
C LEU A 161 15.36 3.48 -1.66
N ARG A 162 15.57 3.63 -0.35
CA ARG A 162 16.00 4.87 0.29
C ARG A 162 17.30 5.39 -0.34
N HIS A 163 18.30 4.54 -0.50
CA HIS A 163 19.56 4.91 -1.17
C HIS A 163 19.34 5.27 -2.64
N LYS A 164 18.53 4.49 -3.37
CA LYS A 164 18.24 4.75 -4.78
C LYS A 164 17.52 6.09 -5.01
N LEU A 165 16.63 6.47 -4.09
CA LEU A 165 15.90 7.73 -4.15
C LEU A 165 16.67 8.91 -3.53
N ALA A 166 17.89 8.70 -3.03
CA ALA A 166 18.68 9.70 -2.30
C ALA A 166 17.88 10.37 -1.16
N LEU A 167 17.15 9.55 -0.39
CA LEU A 167 16.35 10.03 0.74
C LEU A 167 17.18 10.05 2.02
N ASP A 168 17.78 11.21 2.29
CA ASP A 168 18.68 11.40 3.42
C ASP A 168 17.94 11.67 4.74
N SER A 169 16.68 12.10 4.67
CA SER A 169 15.86 12.47 5.84
C SER A 169 14.47 11.83 5.83
N TRP A 170 13.90 11.70 7.03
CA TRP A 170 12.52 11.26 7.19
C TRP A 170 11.54 12.26 6.57
N GLU A 171 11.84 13.56 6.64
CA GLU A 171 11.02 14.64 6.12
C GLU A 171 10.88 14.55 4.59
N ALA A 172 11.96 14.22 3.89
CA ALA A 172 11.94 13.99 2.45
C ALA A 172 11.07 12.78 2.08
N ALA A 173 11.20 11.68 2.83
CA ALA A 173 10.36 10.50 2.66
C ALA A 173 8.88 10.82 2.95
N LYS A 174 8.60 11.54 4.04
CA LYS A 174 7.25 11.97 4.43
C LYS A 174 6.61 12.83 3.33
N ALA A 175 7.35 13.76 2.74
CA ALA A 175 6.87 14.62 1.65
C ALA A 175 6.40 13.82 0.41
N ILE A 176 6.99 12.64 0.17
CA ILE A 176 6.52 11.70 -0.86
C ILE A 176 5.30 10.92 -0.37
N LEU A 177 5.36 10.36 0.85
CA LEU A 177 4.31 9.51 1.40
C LEU A 177 2.93 10.22 1.47
N ILE A 178 2.91 11.51 1.79
CA ILE A 178 1.67 12.31 1.87
C ILE A 178 0.99 12.53 0.50
N GLN A 179 1.71 12.31 -0.60
CA GLN A 179 1.12 12.37 -1.95
C GLN A 179 0.21 11.17 -2.24
N PHE A 180 0.26 10.15 -1.40
CA PHE A 180 -0.55 8.94 -1.48
C PHE A 180 -1.66 8.97 -0.42
N ALA A 181 -2.10 7.79 0.06
CA ALA A 181 -3.03 7.70 1.17
C ALA A 181 -2.26 7.83 2.49
N TRP A 182 -2.63 8.83 3.30
CA TRP A 182 -1.93 9.18 4.53
C TRP A 182 -2.87 9.81 5.54
N VAL A 183 -2.74 9.42 6.82
CA VAL A 183 -3.43 10.02 7.96
C VAL A 183 -2.38 10.32 9.03
N ASP A 184 -2.02 11.59 9.20
CA ASP A 184 -0.76 11.94 9.89
C ASP A 184 -0.68 11.39 11.32
N HIS A 185 -1.74 11.58 12.12
CA HIS A 185 -1.80 11.12 13.50
C HIS A 185 -1.78 9.58 13.66
N LEU A 186 -2.07 8.82 12.61
CA LEU A 186 -2.04 7.36 12.62
C LEU A 186 -0.76 6.80 11.99
N CYS A 187 -0.27 7.41 10.92
CA CYS A 187 0.83 6.89 10.13
C CYS A 187 2.20 7.43 10.57
N ALA A 188 2.29 8.68 11.04
CA ALA A 188 3.59 9.34 11.25
C ALA A 188 4.47 8.61 12.26
N ARG A 189 3.96 8.31 13.45
CA ARG A 189 4.75 7.65 14.50
C ARG A 189 5.21 6.23 14.08
N PRO A 190 4.33 5.33 13.61
CA PRO A 190 4.76 4.01 13.14
C PRO A 190 5.76 4.08 11.98
N ALA A 191 5.58 5.01 11.04
CA ALA A 191 6.47 5.15 9.90
C ALA A 191 7.86 5.68 10.30
N ILE A 192 7.94 6.62 11.25
CA ILE A 192 9.22 7.08 11.81
C ILE A 192 9.98 5.92 12.48
N LEU A 193 9.28 5.03 13.19
CA LEU A 193 9.91 3.85 13.80
C LEU A 193 10.50 2.94 12.73
N VAL A 194 9.72 2.63 11.68
CA VAL A 194 10.20 1.87 10.52
C VAL A 194 11.40 2.56 9.87
N TRP A 195 11.38 3.89 9.75
CA TRP A 195 12.48 4.66 9.15
C TRP A 195 13.77 4.56 9.96
N LYS A 196 13.69 4.71 11.28
CA LYS A 196 14.83 4.58 12.20
C LYS A 196 15.43 3.17 12.19
N GLU A 197 14.59 2.14 12.07
CA GLU A 197 15.04 0.76 11.97
C GLU A 197 15.86 0.48 10.69
N LEU A 198 15.75 1.30 9.64
CA LEU A 198 16.59 1.14 8.45
C LEU A 198 18.08 1.33 8.78
N ASP A 199 18.41 2.16 9.75
CA ASP A 199 19.80 2.40 10.14
C ASP A 199 20.41 1.17 10.85
N THR A 200 19.59 0.30 11.44
CA THR A 200 20.03 -0.91 12.15
C THR A 200 20.10 -2.16 11.28
N VAL A 201 19.58 -2.12 10.04
CA VAL A 201 19.50 -3.30 9.16
C VAL A 201 20.70 -3.35 8.22
N GLU A 202 21.40 -4.49 8.19
CA GLU A 202 22.47 -4.77 7.23
C GLU A 202 21.90 -5.15 5.85
N LEU A 203 22.57 -4.70 4.78
CA LEU A 203 22.11 -4.83 3.38
C LEU A 203 22.47 -6.16 2.72
#